data_AF-M2RSZ0-F1
#
_entry.id   AF-M2RSZ0-F1
#
_cell.length_a   1.000
_cell.length_b   1.000
_cell.length_c   1.000
_cell.angle_alpha   90.00
_cell.angle_beta   90.00
_cell.angle_gamma   90.00
#
_symmetry.space_group_name_H-M   'P 1'
#
loop_
_entity.id
_entity.type
_entity.pdbx_description
1 polymer ?
#
loop_
_entity_poly.entity_id
_entity_poly.type
_entity_poly.pdbx_seq_one_letter_code
_entity_poly.pdbx_strand_id
1 'polypeptide(L)'
;MKFTAFAIATLLPLTALSAPTAEAEGALLFAPEVEGELPVLQDIKARSLEKRAITATVTADALKHRQCPRTSCTADGQYSRGTRIRIRCFRGTDTTVVSGNPYWGKLQASGVANNNWVSLYYVTWSGFIPEC
;
A
#
# COMPACT_ATOMS: atom_id res chain seq x y z
N MET A 1 19.04 -14.44 40.22
CA MET A 1 19.70 -15.75 40.39
C MET A 1 19.41 -16.63 39.18
N LYS A 2 20.44 -17.33 38.69
CA LYS A 2 20.43 -18.55 37.85
C LYS A 2 20.08 -18.36 36.36
N PHE A 3 21.07 -18.41 35.44
CA PHE A 3 21.73 -19.60 34.82
C PHE A 3 20.69 -20.41 34.02
N THR A 4 20.84 -20.83 32.74
CA THR A 4 21.97 -21.42 31.99
C THR A 4 21.46 -21.71 30.57
N ALA A 5 22.19 -21.38 29.49
CA ALA A 5 23.01 -22.25 28.63
C ALA A 5 22.31 -23.09 27.52
N PHE A 6 22.78 -22.83 26.28
CA PHE A 6 22.97 -23.63 25.06
C PHE A 6 22.19 -24.93 24.77
N ALA A 7 21.71 -25.03 23.51
CA ALA A 7 21.88 -26.25 22.70
C ALA A 7 21.83 -25.92 21.19
N ILE A 8 22.95 -26.17 20.51
CA ILE A 8 23.10 -26.29 19.05
C ILE A 8 22.78 -27.75 18.70
N ALA A 9 22.13 -28.01 17.56
CA ALA A 9 22.62 -28.92 16.51
C ALA A 9 21.51 -29.60 15.69
N THR A 10 21.82 -29.73 14.40
CA THR A 10 21.37 -30.76 13.43
C THR A 10 19.91 -30.66 12.94
N LEU A 11 19.53 -30.93 11.69
CA LEU A 11 20.09 -31.71 10.59
C LEU A 11 19.58 -31.10 9.27
N LEU A 12 20.44 -30.99 8.25
CA LEU A 12 20.07 -30.75 6.85
C LEU A 12 19.96 -32.11 6.15
N PRO A 13 18.82 -32.45 5.52
CA PRO A 13 18.78 -33.53 4.54
C PRO A 13 19.15 -33.01 3.15
N LEU A 14 20.34 -33.41 2.67
CA LEU A 14 20.66 -33.47 1.24
C LEU A 14 20.02 -34.74 0.67
N THR A 15 19.12 -34.60 -0.30
CA THR A 15 18.73 -35.73 -1.16
C THR A 15 18.47 -35.27 -2.60
N ALA A 16 19.37 -35.72 -3.47
CA ALA A 16 19.17 -36.22 -4.84
C ALA A 16 18.47 -35.32 -5.87
N LEU A 17 19.27 -34.59 -6.64
CA LEU A 17 18.88 -34.08 -7.95
C LEU A 17 19.15 -35.19 -8.99
N SER A 18 18.11 -35.89 -9.43
CA SER A 18 18.18 -36.77 -10.60
C SER A 18 18.39 -35.90 -11.84
N ALA A 19 19.55 -36.00 -12.48
CA ALA A 19 19.82 -35.37 -13.76
C ALA A 19 19.22 -36.24 -14.88
N PRO A 20 18.31 -35.72 -15.73
CA PRO A 20 18.02 -36.36 -17.00
C PRO A 20 19.18 -36.07 -17.97
N THR A 21 19.70 -37.14 -18.56
CA THR A 21 20.57 -37.16 -19.74
C THR A 21 20.07 -36.19 -20.80
N ALA A 22 20.92 -35.25 -21.20
CA ALA A 22 20.71 -34.43 -22.39
C ALA A 22 21.19 -35.22 -23.61
N GLU A 23 20.25 -35.78 -24.35
CA GLU A 23 20.48 -36.29 -25.70
C GLU A 23 20.14 -35.16 -26.66
N ALA A 24 21.18 -34.54 -27.21
CA ALA A 24 21.06 -33.48 -28.18
C ALA A 24 21.13 -34.11 -29.57
N GLU A 25 20.00 -34.24 -30.27
CA GLU A 25 20.01 -34.30 -31.73
C GLU A 25 18.74 -33.68 -32.33
N GLY A 26 18.98 -32.68 -33.19
CA GLY A 26 18.24 -32.52 -34.44
C GLY A 26 16.79 -32.05 -34.37
N ALA A 27 16.58 -30.75 -34.63
CA ALA A 27 15.75 -30.29 -35.76
C ALA A 27 15.56 -28.77 -35.66
N LEU A 28 16.25 -28.04 -36.54
CA LEU A 28 15.87 -26.69 -36.91
C LEU A 28 14.50 -26.74 -37.60
N LEU A 29 13.44 -26.26 -36.96
CA LEU A 29 12.22 -25.82 -37.66
C LEU A 29 11.56 -24.66 -36.88
N PHE A 30 11.78 -23.45 -37.38
CA PHE A 30 10.91 -22.26 -37.32
C PHE A 30 10.00 -22.12 -36.08
N ALA A 31 10.47 -21.41 -35.06
CA ALA A 31 9.57 -20.74 -34.12
C ALA A 31 9.15 -19.40 -34.73
N PRO A 32 7.85 -19.12 -34.92
CA PRO A 32 7.41 -17.74 -35.14
C PRO A 32 7.77 -16.94 -33.89
N GLU A 33 8.45 -15.80 -34.05
CA GLU A 33 8.54 -14.76 -33.02
C GLU A 33 7.10 -14.32 -32.70
N VAL A 34 6.49 -14.97 -31.71
CA VAL A 34 5.32 -14.45 -31.04
C VAL A 34 5.83 -13.36 -30.11
N GLU A 35 5.98 -12.15 -30.66
CA GLU A 35 5.96 -10.91 -29.89
C GLU A 35 4.60 -10.80 -29.20
N GLY A 36 4.49 -11.49 -28.07
CA GLY A 36 3.33 -11.48 -27.20
C GLY A 36 3.84 -11.46 -25.78
N GLU A 37 4.41 -10.32 -25.37
CA GLU A 37 4.64 -10.07 -23.96
C GLU A 37 3.31 -10.27 -23.22
N LEU A 38 3.26 -11.32 -22.38
CA LEU A 38 2.04 -11.77 -21.73
C LEU A 38 1.36 -10.56 -21.04
N PRO A 39 0.08 -10.26 -21.35
CA PRO A 39 -0.62 -9.06 -20.85
C PRO A 39 -0.70 -9.01 -19.31
N VAL A 40 -0.45 -10.14 -18.66
CA VAL A 40 -0.41 -10.29 -17.20
C VAL A 40 0.76 -9.53 -16.58
N LEU A 41 1.94 -9.49 -17.20
CA LEU A 41 3.12 -8.86 -16.60
C LEU A 41 3.05 -7.32 -16.65
N GLN A 42 2.44 -6.77 -17.69
CA GLN A 42 2.21 -5.34 -17.83
C GLN A 42 1.17 -4.81 -16.84
N ASP A 43 0.09 -5.57 -16.58
CA ASP A 43 -0.90 -5.23 -15.56
C ASP A 43 -0.30 -5.23 -14.15
N ILE A 44 0.57 -6.20 -13.82
CA ILE A 44 1.29 -6.24 -12.53
C ILE A 44 2.23 -5.02 -12.38
N LYS A 45 2.94 -4.63 -13.45
CA LYS A 45 3.84 -3.46 -13.44
C LYS A 45 3.07 -2.14 -13.33
N ALA A 46 1.92 -2.02 -14.00
CA ALA A 46 1.01 -0.89 -13.89
C ALA A 46 0.37 -0.78 -12.49
N ARG A 47 -0.01 -1.90 -11.88
CA ARG A 47 -0.48 -1.98 -10.48
C ARG A 47 0.64 -1.75 -9.46
N SER A 48 1.88 -2.04 -9.80
CA SER A 48 3.05 -1.74 -8.95
C SER A 48 3.37 -0.23 -8.89
N LEU A 49 3.03 0.50 -9.97
CA LEU A 49 3.02 1.97 -10.02
C LEU A 49 1.72 2.58 -9.46
N GLU A 50 0.77 1.76 -9.00
CA GLU A 50 -0.49 2.20 -8.41
C GLU A 50 -0.20 3.05 -7.18
N LYS A 51 -0.26 4.37 -7.39
CA LYS A 51 -0.59 5.44 -6.45
C LYS A 51 -0.38 5.03 -4.98
N ARG A 52 0.90 4.94 -4.57
CA ARG A 52 1.25 4.52 -3.22
C ARG A 52 0.63 5.51 -2.24
N ALA A 53 -0.20 5.00 -1.34
CA ALA A 53 -0.70 5.81 -0.24
C ALA A 53 0.48 6.28 0.62
N ILE A 54 0.45 7.56 0.98
CA ILE A 54 1.44 8.15 1.87
C ILE A 54 1.02 7.92 3.32
N THR A 55 2.00 7.92 4.22
CA THR A 55 1.73 7.88 5.66
C THR A 55 1.69 9.30 6.20
N ALA A 56 0.59 9.66 6.85
CA ALA A 56 0.41 10.92 7.56
C ALA A 56 0.24 10.68 9.07
N THR A 57 0.57 11.67 9.89
CA THR A 57 0.46 11.65 11.35
C THR A 57 -0.56 12.68 11.79
N VAL A 58 -1.50 12.27 12.64
CA VAL A 58 -2.57 13.15 13.16
C VAL A 58 -2.01 14.15 14.16
N THR A 59 -2.33 15.43 13.99
CA THR A 59 -1.89 16.53 14.89
C THR A 59 -2.99 17.03 15.81
N ALA A 60 -4.26 16.71 15.56
CA ALA A 60 -5.38 17.05 16.45
C ALA A 60 -5.61 15.99 17.53
N ASP A 61 -6.22 16.36 18.65
CA ASP A 61 -6.57 15.42 19.73
C ASP A 61 -7.64 14.41 19.28
N ALA A 62 -8.57 14.84 18.42
CA ALA A 62 -9.61 14.01 17.85
C ALA A 62 -9.91 14.39 16.38
N LEU A 63 -9.24 13.73 15.43
CA LEU A 63 -9.51 13.90 14.01
C LEU A 63 -10.64 12.99 13.56
N LYS A 64 -11.80 13.56 13.24
CA LYS A 64 -12.94 12.84 12.67
C LYS A 64 -12.65 12.39 11.23
N HIS A 65 -12.91 11.12 10.93
CA HIS A 65 -12.92 10.63 9.56
C HIS A 65 -14.37 10.46 9.08
N ARG A 66 -14.66 10.95 7.87
CA ARG A 66 -16.03 11.17 7.38
C ARG A 66 -16.27 10.52 6.05
N GLN A 67 -17.53 10.23 5.73
CA GLN A 67 -17.91 9.57 4.48
C GLN A 67 -17.70 10.45 3.23
N CYS A 68 -17.67 11.77 3.40
CA CYS A 68 -17.37 12.74 2.35
C CYS A 68 -16.48 13.89 2.86
N PRO A 69 -15.82 14.66 1.97
CA PRO A 69 -14.84 15.69 2.35
C PRO A 69 -15.48 17.01 2.83
N ARG A 70 -16.47 16.90 3.73
CA ARG A 70 -17.17 18.04 4.33
C ARG A 70 -17.42 17.78 5.80
N THR A 71 -17.45 18.83 6.61
CA THR A 71 -17.71 18.69 8.06
C THR A 71 -19.17 18.33 8.37
N SER A 72 -20.08 18.56 7.42
CA SER A 72 -21.49 18.15 7.51
C SER A 72 -21.71 16.65 7.28
N CYS A 73 -20.72 15.94 6.69
CA CYS A 73 -20.81 14.50 6.44
C CYS A 73 -20.72 13.71 7.75
N THR A 74 -21.44 12.58 7.81
CA THR A 74 -21.35 11.62 8.91
C THR A 74 -19.90 11.25 9.20
N ALA A 75 -19.52 11.30 10.48
CA ALA A 75 -18.24 10.83 10.95
C ALA A 75 -18.39 9.39 11.45
N ASP A 76 -17.69 8.45 10.83
CA ASP A 76 -17.75 7.04 11.20
C ASP A 76 -16.84 6.71 12.40
N GLY A 77 -16.10 7.70 12.90
CA GLY A 77 -15.16 7.55 13.99
C GLY A 77 -14.15 8.67 14.07
N GLN A 78 -13.07 8.42 14.81
CA GLN A 78 -12.00 9.39 15.02
C GLN A 78 -10.64 8.73 15.22
N TYR A 79 -9.59 9.47 14.88
CA TYR A 79 -8.21 9.17 15.23
C TYR A 79 -7.73 10.09 16.34
N SER A 80 -6.97 9.54 17.28
CA SER A 80 -6.28 10.32 18.31
C SER A 80 -5.00 10.95 17.76
N ARG A 81 -4.51 11.99 18.44
CA ARG A 81 -3.21 12.61 18.16
C ARG A 81 -2.10 11.56 18.06
N GLY A 82 -1.20 11.73 17.09
CA GLY A 82 -0.08 10.83 16.86
C GLY A 82 -0.42 9.56 16.09
N THR A 83 -1.70 9.27 15.83
CA THR A 83 -2.10 8.13 15.01
C THR A 83 -1.51 8.26 13.60
N ARG A 84 -0.94 7.17 13.09
CA ARG A 84 -0.49 7.07 11.70
C ARG A 84 -1.63 6.57 10.82
N ILE A 85 -1.93 7.34 9.77
CA ILE A 85 -3.00 7.05 8.80
C ILE A 85 -2.41 6.99 7.38
N ARG A 86 -3.10 6.29 6.48
CA ARG A 86 -2.71 6.15 5.07
C ARG A 86 -3.62 6.98 4.18
N ILE A 87 -3.07 7.89 3.39
CA ILE A 87 -3.82 8.77 2.49
C ILE A 87 -3.49 8.41 1.04
N ARG A 88 -4.50 8.06 0.25
CA ARG A 88 -4.37 7.63 -1.15
C ARG A 88 -4.32 8.81 -2.13
N CYS A 89 -5.15 9.83 -1.89
CA CYS A 89 -5.22 11.02 -2.72
C CYS A 89 -5.86 12.17 -1.93
N PHE A 90 -5.84 13.39 -2.46
CA PHE A 90 -6.50 14.56 -1.87
C PHE A 90 -7.47 15.25 -2.84
N ARG A 91 -8.39 16.04 -2.33
CA ARG A 91 -9.23 16.96 -3.13
C ARG A 91 -9.35 18.31 -2.44
N GLY A 92 -9.34 19.40 -3.21
CA GLY A 92 -9.54 20.77 -2.72
C GLY A 92 -10.85 21.44 -3.17
N THR A 93 -11.59 20.83 -4.10
CA THR A 93 -12.85 21.35 -4.64
C THR A 93 -14.07 20.69 -4.00
N ASP A 94 -15.18 21.42 -3.92
CA ASP A 94 -16.44 20.94 -3.34
C ASP A 94 -16.32 20.40 -1.90
N THR A 95 -15.34 20.90 -1.14
CA THR A 95 -15.07 20.49 0.24
C THR A 95 -15.51 21.56 1.25
N THR A 96 -15.48 21.21 2.54
CA THR A 96 -15.53 22.25 3.58
C THR A 96 -14.14 22.80 3.85
N VAL A 97 -13.99 24.12 3.86
CA VAL A 97 -12.75 24.80 4.29
C VAL A 97 -12.62 24.72 5.80
N VAL A 98 -11.53 24.12 6.28
CA VAL A 98 -11.21 23.98 7.70
C VAL A 98 -10.03 24.88 8.01
N SER A 99 -10.23 25.93 8.82
CA SER A 99 -9.16 26.87 9.20
C SER A 99 -8.39 27.46 8.01
N GLY A 100 -9.11 27.81 6.95
CA GLY A 100 -8.52 28.32 5.69
C GLY A 100 -7.95 27.25 4.76
N ASN A 101 -7.93 25.97 5.15
CA ASN A 101 -7.44 24.86 4.33
C ASN A 101 -8.60 24.10 3.68
N PRO A 102 -8.71 24.08 2.33
CA PRO A 102 -9.77 23.37 1.63
C PRO A 102 -9.46 21.89 1.37
N TYR A 103 -8.28 21.40 1.70
CA TYR A 103 -7.82 20.10 1.26
C TYR A 103 -8.26 18.98 2.20
N TRP A 104 -8.82 17.93 1.61
CA TRP A 104 -9.22 16.71 2.31
C TRP A 104 -8.50 15.51 1.70
N GLY A 105 -7.95 14.66 2.56
CA GLY A 105 -7.28 13.42 2.20
C GLY A 105 -8.25 12.25 2.23
N LYS A 106 -8.28 11.48 1.15
CA LYS A 106 -9.00 10.20 1.07
C LYS A 106 -8.15 9.09 1.68
N LEU A 107 -8.68 8.44 2.70
CA LEU A 107 -8.02 7.35 3.40
C LEU A 107 -7.93 6.12 2.49
N GLN A 108 -6.78 5.44 2.55
CA GLN A 108 -6.66 4.10 1.99
C GLN A 108 -7.52 3.14 2.79
N ALA A 109 -8.25 2.25 2.11
CA ALA A 109 -9.02 1.21 2.78
C ALA A 109 -8.11 0.36 3.67
N SER A 110 -8.31 0.47 4.99
CA SER A 110 -7.64 -0.33 6.01
C SER A 110 -8.52 -0.33 7.25
N GLY A 111 -9.04 -1.52 7.60
CA GLY A 111 -9.72 -1.86 8.85
C GLY A 111 -10.80 -0.88 9.33
N VAL A 112 -10.37 0.21 9.95
CA VAL A 112 -11.16 1.12 10.79
C VAL A 112 -11.91 2.21 10.01
N ALA A 113 -11.40 2.65 8.86
CA ALA A 113 -12.02 3.73 8.07
C ALA A 113 -11.83 3.48 6.58
N ASN A 114 -12.67 2.61 6.02
CA ASN A 114 -12.57 2.27 4.62
C ASN A 114 -13.06 3.43 3.76
N ASN A 115 -12.16 3.99 2.93
CA ASN A 115 -12.51 4.96 1.89
C ASN A 115 -13.05 6.32 2.38
N ASN A 116 -12.87 6.62 3.67
CA ASN A 116 -13.30 7.87 4.32
C ASN A 116 -12.35 9.04 4.03
N TRP A 117 -12.73 10.22 4.50
CA TRP A 117 -12.04 11.48 4.30
C TRP A 117 -11.64 12.12 5.62
N VAL A 118 -10.48 12.76 5.64
CA VAL A 118 -9.99 13.57 6.75
C VAL A 118 -9.54 14.94 6.24
N SER A 119 -9.66 15.99 7.05
CA SER A 119 -9.11 17.29 6.69
C SER A 119 -7.58 17.24 6.77
N LEU A 120 -6.90 17.72 5.72
CA LEU A 120 -5.44 17.78 5.70
C LEU A 120 -4.85 18.85 6.63
N TYR A 121 -5.70 19.75 7.16
CA TYR A 121 -5.29 20.73 8.17
C TYR A 121 -4.77 20.06 9.46
N TYR A 122 -5.28 18.88 9.80
CA TYR A 122 -5.00 18.20 11.08
C TYR A 122 -4.02 17.02 10.94
N VAL A 123 -3.21 16.99 9.88
CA VAL A 123 -2.23 15.93 9.67
C VAL A 123 -0.93 16.51 9.12
N THR A 124 0.18 15.84 9.41
CA THR A 124 1.49 16.11 8.80
C THR A 124 1.96 14.88 8.04
N TRP A 125 2.65 15.08 6.93
CA TRP A 125 3.18 14.01 6.10
C TRP A 125 4.46 14.46 5.40
N SER A 126 5.10 13.52 4.71
CA SER A 126 6.19 13.81 3.78
C SER A 126 5.90 13.15 2.43
N GLY A 127 6.43 13.74 1.36
CA GLY A 127 6.20 13.29 -0.01
C GLY A 127 4.94 13.88 -0.65
N PHE A 128 4.71 13.46 -1.89
CA PHE A 128 3.62 13.95 -2.72
C PHE A 128 2.34 13.15 -2.49
N ILE A 129 1.24 13.85 -2.21
CA ILE A 129 -0.11 13.29 -2.27
C ILE A 129 -0.67 13.65 -3.64
N PRO A 130 -1.05 12.69 -4.49
CA PRO A 130 -1.72 12.98 -5.76
C PRO A 130 -3.19 13.37 -5.57
N GLU A 131 -3.75 14.13 -6.52
CA GLU A 131 -5.16 14.53 -6.51
C GLU A 131 -6.13 13.35 -6.78
N CYS A 132 -7.33 13.38 -6.20
CA CYS A 132 -8.47 12.54 -6.53
C CYS A 132 -9.31 13.25 -7.60
#